data_AF-A0A4D9EXH8-F1
#
_entry.id   AF-A0A4D9EXH8-F1
#
_cell.length_a   1.000
_cell.length_b   1.000
_cell.length_c   1.000
_cell.angle_alpha   90.00
_cell.angle_beta   90.00
_cell.angle_gamma   90.00
#
_symmetry.space_group_name_H-M   'P 1'
#
loop_
_entity.id
_entity.type
_entity.pdbx_description
1 polymer ?
#
loop_
_entity_poly.entity_id
_entity_poly.type
_entity_poly.pdbx_seq_one_letter_code
_entity_poly.pdbx_strand_id
1 'polypeptide(L)'
;MFSCFYTALAGLLLLPLLLHLACPYFFRDLRFFLKVAREARRARNYAARSPPHTILEVFRQWARRAPRKPLVLFREEAHTYEQVDKRSSQVARALREHAGLQQGDCLALFLGNEPAYIWIWLGLAKLGCAMACLNCNIRAKSLLHCFQCSRATVLLAAPELKADVEEILPALKKENVRVFYLSRTSDTEGVDSFIDKMEVVSDEPIPHSWRSNVTSKTPAMYIYTSGTTGLPKAAVITHERILLACGLFRTSGVTSEDIVYNALPLYHSAALLVGVHGCIMQGATLALRAKFSTSQFWVDCRKYNVTVIQYIGEVLRYLCNVPKKDSDGDHRVRIAIGNGLRADVWREFVRRFGDIRIFEFYAATEGNIGFINYTGKVGAVGRVNYFHKKIIRFELIRYDVEKDEPVRDENGYCIRVPKGEAGLLICKITTFSPFSGYAGAKSQTEKKKLTNVFQKGDLYFNSGDLLMVDQDNFIYFHDRVGDTFRWKGENVATTEVADILGMIDFVQEVNVYGVPVPGHEGRIGMASIRLKEGCEFNGEQTYRHVVDYLPNYARPRFVRIQDSIEITATFKHRKVQLVEEGFNPAVIRDGLYFLDDKEKMYVPMTQDIYNAINNNSLKL
;
A
#
# COMPACT_ATOMS: atom_id res chain seq x y z
N MET A 1 34.28 38.97 -36.81
CA MET A 1 34.45 37.69 -36.06
C MET A 1 34.02 37.83 -34.59
N PHE A 2 34.47 38.86 -33.87
CA PHE A 2 34.09 39.11 -32.48
C PHE A 2 32.60 39.34 -32.23
N SER A 3 31.88 40.06 -33.11
CA SER A 3 30.43 40.30 -32.96
C SER A 3 29.60 39.02 -32.96
N CYS A 4 29.86 38.07 -33.87
CA CYS A 4 29.17 36.78 -33.87
C CYS A 4 29.46 35.96 -32.60
N PHE A 5 30.68 36.05 -32.08
CA PHE A 5 31.06 35.39 -30.82
C PHE A 5 30.32 35.99 -29.62
N TYR A 6 30.23 37.32 -29.53
CA TYR A 6 29.49 37.98 -28.45
C TYR A 6 27.98 37.74 -28.54
N THR A 7 27.39 37.71 -29.73
CA THR A 7 25.97 37.38 -29.92
C THR A 7 25.68 35.92 -29.57
N ALA A 8 26.56 34.98 -29.96
CA ALA A 8 26.42 33.58 -29.59
C ALA A 8 26.58 33.38 -28.07
N LEU A 9 27.52 34.08 -27.44
CA LEU A 9 27.72 34.05 -25.99
C LEU A 9 26.54 34.66 -25.24
N ALA A 10 26.02 35.81 -25.69
CA ALA A 10 24.82 36.43 -25.13
C ALA A 10 23.59 35.52 -25.28
N GLY A 11 23.42 34.88 -26.45
CA GLY A 11 22.38 33.89 -26.69
C GLY A 11 22.49 32.69 -25.75
N LEU A 12 23.69 32.15 -25.54
CA LEU A 12 23.95 31.07 -24.59
C LEU A 12 23.68 31.47 -23.13
N LEU A 13 23.98 32.71 -22.76
CA LEU A 13 23.72 33.24 -21.42
C LEU A 13 22.23 33.55 -21.19
N LEU A 14 21.49 33.94 -22.23
CA LEU A 14 20.04 34.18 -22.18
C LEU A 14 19.21 32.89 -22.32
N LEU A 15 19.77 31.82 -22.90
CA LEU A 15 19.07 30.56 -23.12
C LEU A 15 18.48 29.96 -21.83
N PRO A 16 19.18 29.92 -20.67
CA PRO A 16 18.58 29.48 -19.41
C PRO A 16 17.39 30.32 -18.97
N LEU A 17 17.43 31.64 -19.18
CA LEU A 17 16.34 32.55 -18.84
C LEU A 17 15.14 32.32 -19.76
N LEU A 18 15.36 32.23 -21.08
CA LEU A 18 14.32 31.91 -22.06
C LEU A 18 13.70 30.53 -21.80
N LEU A 19 14.51 29.52 -21.48
CA LEU A 19 14.04 28.20 -21.09
C LEU A 19 13.24 28.23 -19.78
N HIS A 20 13.62 29.07 -18.82
CA HIS A 20 12.86 29.22 -17.58
C HIS A 20 11.52 29.93 -17.81
N LEU A 21 11.47 30.92 -18.69
CA LEU A 21 10.24 31.63 -19.03
C LEU A 21 9.27 30.74 -19.84
N ALA A 22 9.79 29.97 -20.82
CA ALA A 22 8.96 29.08 -21.64
C ALA A 22 8.61 27.76 -20.93
N CYS A 23 9.51 27.24 -20.09
CA CYS A 23 9.40 25.95 -19.41
C CYS A 23 9.85 26.10 -17.93
N PRO A 24 9.02 26.69 -17.04
CA PRO A 24 9.41 27.04 -15.68
C PRO A 24 9.94 25.88 -14.84
N TYR A 25 9.54 24.66 -15.17
CA TYR A 25 9.95 23.44 -14.46
C TYR A 25 11.15 22.72 -15.09
N PHE A 26 11.67 23.14 -16.25
CA PHE A 26 12.67 22.39 -17.02
C PHE A 26 13.88 21.95 -16.17
N PHE A 27 14.48 22.87 -15.41
CA PHE A 27 15.65 22.56 -14.58
C PHE A 27 15.30 21.68 -13.37
N ARG A 28 14.09 21.82 -12.80
CA ARG A 28 13.62 20.93 -11.72
C ARG A 28 13.41 19.51 -12.26
N ASP A 29 12.78 19.40 -13.41
CA ASP A 29 12.52 18.16 -14.12
C ASP A 29 13.82 17.46 -14.51
N LEU A 30 14.80 18.19 -15.07
CA LEU A 30 16.11 17.65 -15.43
C LEU A 30 16.88 17.17 -14.19
N ARG A 31 16.96 17.98 -13.13
CA ARG A 31 17.64 17.60 -11.88
C ARG A 31 17.01 16.35 -11.26
N PHE A 32 15.68 16.29 -11.21
CA PHE A 32 14.97 15.14 -10.68
C PHE A 32 15.18 13.90 -11.56
N PHE A 33 15.07 14.04 -12.88
CA PHE A 33 15.33 12.96 -13.83
C PHE A 33 16.75 12.40 -13.67
N LEU A 34 17.78 13.25 -13.55
CA LEU A 34 19.16 12.81 -13.34
C LEU A 34 19.33 12.04 -12.02
N LYS A 35 18.64 12.45 -10.94
CA LYS A 35 18.61 11.71 -9.68
C LYS A 35 17.97 10.33 -9.87
N VAL A 36 16.77 10.26 -10.45
CA VAL A 36 16.06 9.00 -10.70
C VAL A 36 16.86 8.08 -11.62
N ALA A 37 17.47 8.62 -12.69
CA ALA A 37 18.28 7.86 -13.63
C ALA A 37 19.54 7.26 -12.95
N ARG A 38 20.19 8.03 -12.06
CA ARG A 38 21.30 7.53 -11.24
C ARG A 38 20.86 6.38 -10.34
N GLU A 39 19.70 6.50 -9.70
CA GLU A 39 19.15 5.45 -8.84
C GLU A 39 18.73 4.20 -9.62
N ALA A 40 18.07 4.37 -10.76
CA ALA A 40 17.72 3.26 -11.66
C ALA A 40 18.98 2.54 -12.17
N ARG A 41 20.03 3.28 -12.55
CA ARG A 41 21.32 2.70 -12.95
C ARG A 41 21.97 1.92 -11.81
N ARG A 42 21.95 2.46 -10.59
CA ARG A 42 22.46 1.78 -9.39
C ARG A 42 21.71 0.49 -9.11
N ALA A 43 20.38 0.53 -9.10
CA ALA A 43 19.54 -0.66 -8.89
C ALA A 43 19.79 -1.74 -9.97
N ARG A 44 19.92 -1.35 -11.24
CA ARG A 44 20.27 -2.28 -12.34
C ARG A 44 21.66 -2.86 -12.17
N ASN A 45 22.65 -2.05 -11.82
CA ASN A 45 24.01 -2.53 -11.56
C ASN A 45 24.03 -3.53 -10.40
N TYR A 46 23.22 -3.30 -9.36
CA TYR A 46 23.09 -4.23 -8.24
C TYR A 46 22.41 -5.54 -8.67
N ALA A 47 21.33 -5.43 -9.44
CA ALA A 47 20.58 -6.56 -9.96
C ALA A 47 21.35 -7.44 -10.97
N ALA A 48 22.34 -6.86 -11.67
CA ALA A 48 23.15 -7.52 -12.69
C ALA A 48 24.43 -8.22 -12.15
N ARG A 49 24.75 -8.08 -10.86
CA ARG A 49 25.89 -8.80 -10.26
C ARG A 49 25.58 -10.28 -10.08
N SER A 50 26.63 -11.10 -10.04
CA SER A 50 26.57 -12.53 -9.73
C SER A 50 27.48 -12.81 -8.53
N PRO A 51 26.94 -13.06 -7.32
CA PRO A 51 25.53 -13.02 -6.94
C PRO A 51 24.93 -11.59 -6.96
N PRO A 52 23.59 -11.45 -7.07
CA PRO A 52 22.95 -10.14 -7.09
C PRO A 52 23.14 -9.39 -5.78
N HIS A 53 23.33 -8.07 -5.87
CA HIS A 53 23.45 -7.21 -4.70
C HIS A 53 22.08 -6.78 -4.20
N THR A 54 21.44 -7.63 -3.42
CA THR A 54 20.09 -7.38 -2.90
C THR A 54 20.10 -6.44 -1.69
N ILE A 55 18.92 -6.07 -1.20
CA ILE A 55 18.77 -5.27 0.03
C ILE A 55 19.39 -5.96 1.27
N LEU A 56 19.47 -7.30 1.28
CA LEU A 56 20.19 -8.05 2.33
C LEU A 56 21.68 -7.72 2.31
N GLU A 57 22.30 -7.64 1.14
CA GLU A 57 23.72 -7.29 1.04
C GLU A 57 23.97 -5.84 1.47
N VAL A 58 23.04 -4.93 1.17
CA VAL A 58 23.10 -3.55 1.68
C VAL A 58 22.97 -3.52 3.21
N PHE A 59 22.05 -4.30 3.79
CA PHE A 59 21.93 -4.44 5.24
C PHE A 59 23.24 -4.94 5.88
N ARG A 60 23.84 -6.01 5.35
CA ARG A 60 25.10 -6.57 5.86
C ARG A 60 26.27 -5.59 5.75
N GLN A 61 26.30 -4.75 4.71
CA GLN A 61 27.28 -3.66 4.61
C GLN A 61 27.14 -2.67 5.76
N TRP A 62 25.92 -2.27 6.09
CA TRP A 62 25.67 -1.38 7.23
C TRP A 62 25.99 -2.03 8.57
N ALA A 63 25.64 -3.31 8.76
CA ALA A 63 26.00 -4.07 9.96
C ALA A 63 27.51 -4.13 10.20
N ARG A 64 28.33 -4.17 9.14
CA ARG A 64 29.79 -4.10 9.26
C ARG A 64 30.31 -2.67 9.43
N ARG A 65 29.73 -1.70 8.71
CA ARG A 65 30.21 -0.31 8.68
C ARG A 65 29.83 0.48 9.93
N ALA A 66 28.66 0.22 10.49
CA ALA A 66 28.10 0.94 11.62
C ALA A 66 27.35 -0.02 12.57
N PRO A 67 28.03 -1.04 13.14
CA PRO A 67 27.40 -2.13 13.90
C PRO A 67 26.54 -1.63 15.07
N ARG A 68 27.04 -0.62 15.79
CA ARG A 68 26.40 -0.04 16.99
C ARG A 68 25.34 1.01 16.69
N LYS A 69 25.12 1.36 15.42
CA LYS A 69 24.08 2.32 15.06
C LYS A 69 22.71 1.67 15.23
N PRO A 70 21.72 2.34 15.86
CA PRO A 70 20.34 1.86 15.89
C PRO A 70 19.78 1.72 14.47
N LEU A 71 19.31 0.53 14.12
CA LEU A 71 18.44 0.34 12.95
C LEU A 71 16.98 0.55 13.34
N VAL A 72 16.55 0.03 14.48
CA VAL A 72 15.16 0.12 14.95
C VAL A 72 15.11 0.71 16.36
N LEU A 73 14.31 1.74 16.54
CA LEU A 73 13.87 2.23 17.86
C LEU A 73 12.42 1.78 18.05
N PHE A 74 12.13 1.10 19.16
CA PHE A 74 10.80 0.62 19.46
C PHE A 74 10.57 0.65 20.97
N ARG A 75 9.60 1.45 21.43
CA ARG A 75 9.36 1.71 22.86
C ARG A 75 10.62 2.28 23.53
N GLU A 76 11.15 1.64 24.56
CA GLU A 76 12.40 2.04 25.23
C GLU A 76 13.63 1.29 24.69
N GLU A 77 13.46 0.44 23.67
CA GLU A 77 14.53 -0.39 23.14
C GLU A 77 15.12 0.18 21.84
N ALA A 78 16.44 0.06 21.72
CA ALA A 78 17.17 0.32 20.50
C ALA A 78 17.83 -0.97 20.00
N HIS A 79 17.47 -1.41 18.80
CA HIS A 79 18.08 -2.54 18.14
C HIS A 79 19.07 -2.04 17.09
N THR A 80 20.34 -2.31 17.36
CA THR A 80 21.45 -1.93 16.49
C THR A 80 21.52 -2.82 15.25
N TYR A 81 22.20 -2.38 14.19
CA TYR A 81 22.41 -3.19 13.00
C TYR A 81 23.05 -4.56 13.32
N GLU A 82 24.01 -4.60 14.25
CA GLU A 82 24.64 -5.85 14.69
C GLU A 82 23.65 -6.80 15.37
N GLN A 83 22.84 -6.28 16.31
CA GLN A 83 21.83 -7.09 17.01
C GLN A 83 20.77 -7.64 16.04
N VAL A 84 20.34 -6.83 15.07
CA VAL A 84 19.40 -7.28 14.03
C VAL A 84 20.05 -8.33 13.12
N ASP A 85 21.35 -8.23 12.82
CA ASP A 85 22.06 -9.22 12.00
C ASP A 85 22.18 -10.56 12.74
N LYS A 86 22.55 -10.53 14.02
CA LYS A 86 22.59 -11.71 14.89
C LYS A 86 21.22 -12.41 14.99
N ARG A 87 20.17 -11.66 15.36
CA ARG A 87 18.80 -12.20 15.45
C ARG A 87 18.30 -12.76 14.12
N SER A 88 18.57 -12.10 13.00
CA SER A 88 18.17 -12.63 11.69
C SER A 88 18.96 -13.88 11.27
N SER A 89 20.20 -14.06 11.74
CA SER A 89 20.92 -15.34 11.60
C SER A 89 20.25 -16.44 12.43
N GLN A 90 19.89 -16.15 13.68
CA GLN A 90 19.17 -17.12 14.53
C GLN A 90 17.82 -17.53 13.92
N VAL A 91 17.04 -16.58 13.42
CA VAL A 91 15.81 -16.88 12.67
C VAL A 91 16.09 -17.84 11.53
N ALA A 92 17.08 -17.54 10.68
CA ALA A 92 17.39 -18.36 9.52
C ALA A 92 17.76 -19.80 9.91
N ARG A 93 18.53 -19.99 10.98
CA ARG A 93 18.87 -21.33 11.47
C ARG A 93 17.65 -22.04 12.05
N ALA A 94 16.91 -21.39 12.94
CA ALA A 94 15.73 -21.97 13.57
C ALA A 94 14.67 -22.38 12.54
N LEU A 95 14.41 -21.54 11.53
CA LEU A 95 13.48 -21.86 10.44
C LEU A 95 13.97 -23.02 9.56
N ARG A 96 15.28 -23.11 9.31
CA ARG A 96 15.83 -24.23 8.54
C ARG A 96 15.78 -25.53 9.34
N GLU A 97 16.16 -25.51 10.61
CA GLU A 97 16.29 -26.70 11.46
C GLU A 97 14.93 -27.24 11.91
N HIS A 98 14.02 -26.36 12.34
CA HIS A 98 12.73 -26.77 12.92
C HIS A 98 11.57 -26.64 11.94
N ALA A 99 11.61 -25.67 11.03
CA ALA A 99 10.58 -25.48 10.01
C ALA A 99 10.99 -26.00 8.63
N GLY A 100 12.17 -26.63 8.51
CA GLY A 100 12.64 -27.28 7.28
C GLY A 100 12.71 -26.37 6.04
N LEU A 101 12.75 -25.05 6.22
CA LEU A 101 12.73 -24.11 5.10
C LEU A 101 14.06 -24.11 4.35
N GLN A 102 13.96 -24.12 3.04
CA GLN A 102 15.08 -24.06 2.10
C GLN A 102 14.86 -22.94 1.07
N GLN A 103 15.92 -22.64 0.34
CA GLN A 103 15.86 -21.67 -0.74
C GLN A 103 14.69 -21.94 -1.70
N GLY A 104 13.92 -20.90 -2.01
CA GLY A 104 12.76 -20.97 -2.89
C GLY A 104 11.44 -21.21 -2.17
N ASP A 105 11.48 -21.64 -0.90
CA ASP A 105 10.26 -21.78 -0.08
C ASP A 105 9.67 -20.43 0.32
N CYS A 106 8.46 -20.49 0.88
CA CYS A 106 7.72 -19.33 1.35
C CYS A 106 7.23 -19.54 2.78
N LEU A 107 7.42 -18.52 3.63
CA LEU A 107 6.81 -18.45 4.96
C LEU A 107 5.75 -17.35 4.95
N ALA A 108 4.55 -17.66 5.45
CA ALA A 108 3.52 -16.68 5.72
C ALA A 108 3.70 -16.09 7.12
N LEU A 109 3.81 -14.76 7.19
CA LEU A 109 3.99 -14.02 8.43
C LEU A 109 2.69 -13.30 8.77
N PHE A 110 2.08 -13.68 9.89
CA PHE A 110 0.83 -13.11 10.40
C PHE A 110 1.13 -12.34 11.69
N LEU A 111 1.55 -11.10 11.52
CA LEU A 111 2.14 -10.31 12.60
C LEU A 111 1.82 -8.82 12.44
N GLY A 112 1.60 -8.14 13.57
CA GLY A 112 1.49 -6.69 13.62
C GLY A 112 2.85 -5.99 13.47
N ASN A 113 2.89 -4.69 13.76
CA ASN A 113 4.16 -3.97 13.77
C ASN A 113 4.95 -4.28 15.03
N GLU A 114 6.07 -4.97 14.86
CA GLU A 114 7.09 -5.13 15.90
C GLU A 114 8.47 -5.29 15.28
N PRO A 115 9.56 -5.09 16.05
CA PRO A 115 10.90 -5.25 15.54
C PRO A 115 11.18 -6.65 14.96
N ALA A 116 10.51 -7.69 15.47
CA ALA A 116 10.69 -9.06 14.98
C ALA A 116 10.32 -9.27 13.53
N TYR A 117 9.36 -8.51 13.02
CA TYR A 117 9.01 -8.50 11.60
C TYR A 117 10.26 -8.28 10.71
N ILE A 118 11.19 -7.42 11.14
CA ILE A 118 12.37 -7.02 10.36
C ILE A 118 13.44 -8.12 10.35
N TRP A 119 13.78 -8.70 11.51
CA TRP A 119 14.77 -9.77 11.55
C TRP A 119 14.21 -11.12 11.06
N ILE A 120 12.90 -11.34 11.13
CA ILE A 120 12.23 -12.48 10.49
C ILE A 120 12.40 -12.39 8.98
N TRP A 121 12.05 -11.24 8.39
CA TRP A 121 12.22 -11.00 6.96
C TRP A 121 13.69 -11.14 6.51
N LEU A 122 14.64 -10.55 7.26
CA LEU A 122 16.07 -10.69 6.97
C LEU A 122 16.54 -12.15 7.07
N GLY A 123 16.01 -12.92 8.02
CA GLY A 123 16.29 -14.35 8.18
C GLY A 123 15.80 -15.16 6.97
N LEU A 124 14.58 -14.91 6.49
CA LEU A 124 14.06 -15.50 5.26
C LEU A 124 14.92 -15.11 4.05
N ALA A 125 15.34 -13.85 3.94
CA ALA A 125 16.24 -13.41 2.88
C ALA A 125 17.61 -14.10 2.94
N LYS A 126 18.13 -14.41 4.14
CA LYS A 126 19.36 -15.19 4.35
C LYS A 126 19.21 -16.66 3.90
N LEU A 127 18.00 -17.22 4.00
CA LEU A 127 17.66 -18.54 3.46
C LEU A 127 17.34 -18.53 1.96
N GLY A 128 17.07 -17.36 1.37
CA GLY A 128 16.56 -17.26 0.01
C GLY A 128 15.10 -17.69 -0.11
N CYS A 129 14.34 -17.58 0.99
CA CYS A 129 12.90 -17.80 1.05
C CYS A 129 12.13 -16.49 0.82
N ALA A 130 10.94 -16.59 0.24
CA ALA A 130 10.00 -15.48 0.16
C ALA A 130 9.21 -15.33 1.48
N MET A 131 8.77 -14.11 1.78
CA MET A 131 7.86 -13.82 2.88
C MET A 131 6.48 -13.43 2.36
N ALA A 132 5.41 -14.13 2.75
CA ALA A 132 4.04 -13.69 2.50
C ALA A 132 3.54 -12.82 3.65
N CYS A 133 3.21 -11.57 3.36
CA CYS A 133 2.88 -10.55 4.37
C CYS A 133 1.37 -10.56 4.66
N LEU A 134 0.91 -11.37 5.62
CA LEU A 134 -0.51 -11.46 5.93
C LEU A 134 -0.98 -10.23 6.73
N ASN A 135 -2.14 -9.68 6.34
CA ASN A 135 -2.77 -8.56 7.05
C ASN A 135 -3.30 -9.06 8.41
N CYS A 136 -2.77 -8.56 9.52
CA CYS A 136 -3.16 -8.99 10.87
C CYS A 136 -4.63 -8.69 11.24
N ASN A 137 -5.38 -7.96 10.40
CA ASN A 137 -6.81 -7.68 10.57
C ASN A 137 -7.72 -8.63 9.76
N ILE A 138 -7.17 -9.46 8.88
CA ILE A 138 -7.96 -10.40 8.08
C ILE A 138 -8.37 -11.61 8.91
N ARG A 139 -9.54 -12.19 8.61
CA ARG A 139 -10.18 -13.24 9.42
C ARG A 139 -10.65 -14.42 8.56
N ALA A 140 -10.91 -15.54 9.22
CA ALA A 140 -11.65 -16.67 8.66
C ALA A 140 -11.17 -17.13 7.26
N LYS A 141 -12.12 -17.33 6.34
CA LYS A 141 -11.88 -17.81 4.96
C LYS A 141 -10.92 -16.90 4.18
N SER A 142 -10.97 -15.58 4.39
CA SER A 142 -10.08 -14.65 3.70
C SER A 142 -8.63 -14.78 4.19
N LEU A 143 -8.40 -15.09 5.47
CA LEU A 143 -7.07 -15.41 6.01
C LEU A 143 -6.52 -16.69 5.37
N LEU A 144 -7.31 -17.77 5.36
CA LEU A 144 -6.91 -19.04 4.76
C LEU A 144 -6.60 -18.89 3.27
N HIS A 145 -7.44 -18.14 2.53
CA HIS A 145 -7.19 -17.84 1.12
C HIS A 145 -5.86 -17.10 0.91
N CYS A 146 -5.58 -16.09 1.73
CA CYS A 146 -4.32 -15.35 1.64
C CYS A 146 -3.14 -16.29 1.83
N PHE A 147 -3.17 -17.14 2.87
CA PHE A 147 -2.14 -18.14 3.11
C PHE A 147 -1.90 -19.00 1.86
N GLN A 148 -2.95 -19.62 1.32
CA GLN A 148 -2.91 -20.52 0.16
C GLN A 148 -2.37 -19.85 -1.11
N CYS A 149 -2.66 -18.56 -1.34
CA CYS A 149 -2.20 -17.82 -2.52
C CYS A 149 -0.67 -17.72 -2.63
N SER A 150 0.03 -17.75 -1.50
CA SER A 150 1.49 -17.56 -1.45
C SER A 150 2.29 -18.85 -1.59
N ARG A 151 1.60 -20.02 -1.59
CA ARG A 151 2.23 -21.35 -1.52
C ARG A 151 3.17 -21.51 -0.32
N ALA A 152 2.89 -20.80 0.77
CA ALA A 152 3.64 -20.96 2.01
C ALA A 152 3.43 -22.36 2.59
N THR A 153 4.49 -22.92 3.19
CA THR A 153 4.44 -24.21 3.90
C THR A 153 4.57 -24.04 5.41
N VAL A 154 4.82 -22.80 5.85
CA VAL A 154 5.00 -22.41 7.24
C VAL A 154 4.19 -21.15 7.51
N LEU A 155 3.44 -21.14 8.61
CA LEU A 155 2.79 -19.95 9.18
C LEU A 155 3.50 -19.59 10.48
N LEU A 156 4.02 -18.36 10.56
CA LEU A 156 4.51 -17.78 11.82
C LEU A 156 3.57 -16.65 12.22
N ALA A 157 2.94 -16.79 13.38
CA ALA A 157 1.90 -15.88 13.87
C ALA A 157 2.26 -15.23 15.21
N ALA A 158 1.74 -14.03 15.42
CA ALA A 158 1.79 -13.38 16.73
C ALA A 158 0.93 -14.14 17.75
N PRO A 159 1.35 -14.26 19.02
CA PRO A 159 0.56 -14.93 20.04
C PRO A 159 -0.81 -14.25 20.28
N GLU A 160 -0.91 -12.92 20.09
CA GLU A 160 -2.16 -12.19 20.21
C GLU A 160 -3.18 -12.49 19.09
N LEU A 161 -2.78 -13.17 18.03
CA LEU A 161 -3.63 -13.59 16.90
C LEU A 161 -4.03 -15.07 17.00
N LYS A 162 -3.80 -15.71 18.15
CA LYS A 162 -4.10 -17.12 18.44
C LYS A 162 -5.50 -17.54 17.98
N ALA A 163 -6.54 -16.79 18.36
CA ALA A 163 -7.92 -17.15 18.04
C ALA A 163 -8.16 -17.24 16.51
N ASP A 164 -7.61 -16.29 15.75
CA ASP A 164 -7.73 -16.26 14.29
C ASP A 164 -6.97 -17.42 13.63
N VAL A 165 -5.85 -17.85 14.24
CA VAL A 165 -5.06 -19.01 13.78
C VAL A 165 -5.78 -20.32 14.08
N GLU A 166 -6.33 -20.48 15.29
CA GLU A 166 -7.06 -21.68 15.70
C GLU A 166 -8.29 -21.94 14.82
N GLU A 167 -8.97 -20.88 14.36
CA GLU A 167 -10.11 -20.97 13.45
C GLU A 167 -9.73 -21.67 12.12
N ILE A 168 -8.56 -21.35 11.56
CA ILE A 168 -8.12 -21.92 10.27
C ILE A 168 -7.19 -23.13 10.41
N LEU A 169 -6.74 -23.44 11.64
CA LEU A 169 -5.78 -24.50 11.94
C LEU A 169 -6.19 -25.88 11.40
N PRO A 170 -7.48 -26.31 11.44
CA PRO A 170 -7.88 -27.60 10.86
C PRO A 170 -7.57 -27.70 9.36
N ALA A 171 -7.77 -26.61 8.60
CA ALA A 171 -7.46 -26.56 7.18
C ALA A 171 -5.93 -26.58 6.94
N LEU A 172 -5.18 -25.82 7.74
CA LEU A 172 -3.71 -25.80 7.67
C LEU A 172 -3.10 -27.18 7.99
N LYS A 173 -3.61 -27.88 9.00
CA LYS A 173 -3.19 -29.25 9.35
C LYS A 173 -3.44 -30.23 8.20
N LYS A 174 -4.59 -30.12 7.52
CA LYS A 174 -4.92 -30.95 6.35
C LYS A 174 -3.94 -30.74 5.18
N GLU A 175 -3.36 -29.54 5.08
CA GLU A 175 -2.35 -29.19 4.07
C GLU A 175 -0.90 -29.43 4.54
N ASN A 176 -0.69 -30.07 5.70
CA ASN A 176 0.62 -30.32 6.32
C ASN A 176 1.44 -29.03 6.53
N VAL A 177 0.77 -27.93 6.84
CA VAL A 177 1.41 -26.65 7.16
C VAL A 177 1.99 -26.70 8.57
N ARG A 178 3.25 -26.27 8.72
CA ARG A 178 3.85 -26.07 10.04
C ARG A 178 3.44 -24.70 10.59
N VAL A 179 2.91 -24.67 11.80
CA VAL A 179 2.43 -23.43 12.42
C VAL A 179 3.24 -23.15 13.67
N PHE A 180 3.68 -21.89 13.80
CA PHE A 180 4.44 -21.41 14.94
C PHE A 180 3.81 -20.15 15.53
N TYR A 181 3.79 -20.04 16.85
CA TYR A 181 3.62 -18.77 17.55
C TYR A 181 4.98 -18.14 17.84
N LEU A 182 5.07 -16.82 17.65
CA LEU A 182 6.23 -16.04 18.05
C LEU A 182 6.23 -15.80 19.57
N SER A 183 6.41 -16.88 20.32
CA SER A 183 6.43 -16.96 21.77
C SER A 183 7.47 -17.99 22.22
N ARG A 184 7.77 -18.07 23.52
CA ARG A 184 8.62 -19.12 24.11
C ARG A 184 7.88 -20.42 24.42
N THR A 185 6.55 -20.37 24.42
CA THR A 185 5.67 -21.49 24.76
C THR A 185 4.44 -21.44 23.86
N SER A 186 3.89 -22.61 23.54
CA SER A 186 2.63 -22.74 22.83
C SER A 186 1.70 -23.63 23.64
N ASP A 187 0.45 -23.23 23.76
CA ASP A 187 -0.62 -23.96 24.44
C ASP A 187 -1.68 -24.49 23.46
N THR A 188 -1.51 -24.27 22.15
CA THR A 188 -2.38 -24.80 21.10
C THR A 188 -1.79 -26.09 20.54
N GLU A 189 -2.55 -27.18 20.60
CA GLU A 189 -2.12 -28.47 20.05
C GLU A 189 -1.86 -28.39 18.53
N GLY A 190 -0.67 -28.79 18.10
CA GLY A 190 -0.24 -28.74 16.70
C GLY A 190 0.24 -27.36 16.24
N VAL A 191 0.53 -26.46 17.17
CA VAL A 191 1.25 -25.20 16.94
C VAL A 191 2.45 -25.16 17.86
N ASP A 192 3.65 -24.91 17.32
CA ASP A 192 4.89 -24.85 18.08
C ASP A 192 5.22 -23.42 18.54
N SER A 193 6.04 -23.26 19.57
CA SER A 193 6.66 -21.98 19.90
C SER A 193 7.93 -21.75 19.08
N PHE A 194 8.28 -20.49 18.81
CA PHE A 194 9.42 -20.14 17.95
C PHE A 194 10.59 -19.45 18.66
N ILE A 195 10.34 -18.68 19.72
CA ILE A 195 11.40 -17.91 20.40
C ILE A 195 12.39 -18.85 21.11
N ASP A 196 11.91 -19.92 21.73
CA ASP A 196 12.73 -20.98 22.35
C ASP A 196 13.72 -21.58 21.33
N LYS A 197 13.24 -21.80 20.10
CA LYS A 197 14.03 -22.37 19.00
C LYS A 197 15.09 -21.39 18.51
N MET A 198 14.77 -20.10 18.47
CA MET A 198 15.69 -19.04 18.08
C MET A 198 16.80 -18.83 19.13
N GLU A 199 16.49 -18.98 20.42
CA GLU A 199 17.43 -18.73 21.52
C GLU A 199 18.52 -19.81 21.65
N VAL A 200 18.27 -21.03 21.19
CA VAL A 200 19.21 -22.16 21.31
C VAL A 200 20.12 -22.36 20.09
N VAL A 201 19.86 -21.66 18.98
CA VAL A 201 20.67 -21.74 17.75
C VAL A 201 21.74 -20.64 17.69
N SER A 202 22.81 -20.91 16.94
CA SER A 202 23.92 -19.97 16.76
C SER A 202 23.50 -18.68 16.04
N ASP A 203 24.03 -17.54 16.50
CA ASP A 203 23.88 -16.23 15.85
C ASP A 203 24.95 -15.92 14.79
N GLU A 204 25.87 -16.87 14.54
CA GLU A 204 26.95 -16.73 13.57
C GLU A 204 26.43 -16.51 12.14
N PRO A 205 27.15 -15.74 11.31
CA PRO A 205 26.73 -15.41 9.95
C PRO A 205 26.33 -16.63 9.10
N ILE A 206 25.20 -16.50 8.40
CA ILE A 206 24.70 -17.54 7.50
C ILE A 206 25.56 -17.63 6.22
N PRO A 207 25.97 -18.85 5.80
CA PRO A 207 26.79 -19.02 4.61
C PRO A 207 26.01 -18.69 3.32
N HIS A 208 26.73 -18.18 2.32
CA HIS A 208 26.12 -17.79 1.04
C HIS A 208 25.42 -18.96 0.33
N SER A 209 25.96 -20.17 0.49
CA SER A 209 25.49 -21.41 -0.15
C SER A 209 24.02 -21.72 0.13
N TRP A 210 23.45 -21.21 1.23
CA TRP A 210 22.05 -21.44 1.57
C TRP A 210 21.06 -20.74 0.64
N ARG A 211 21.53 -19.78 -0.17
CA ARG A 211 20.71 -19.00 -1.10
C ARG A 211 21.42 -18.78 -2.45
N SER A 212 22.28 -19.70 -2.85
CA SER A 212 23.18 -19.54 -4.02
C SER A 212 22.43 -19.28 -5.34
N ASN A 213 21.22 -19.80 -5.49
CA ASN A 213 20.40 -19.65 -6.70
C ASN A 213 19.50 -18.40 -6.71
N VAL A 214 19.62 -17.49 -5.72
CA VAL A 214 18.79 -16.29 -5.67
C VAL A 214 19.26 -15.34 -6.75
N THR A 215 18.32 -14.91 -7.59
CA THR A 215 18.53 -13.88 -8.61
C THR A 215 17.82 -12.59 -8.20
N SER A 216 18.12 -11.49 -8.87
CA SER A 216 17.40 -10.23 -8.69
C SER A 216 15.90 -10.33 -9.02
N LYS A 217 15.51 -11.31 -9.85
CA LYS A 217 14.13 -11.60 -10.24
C LYS A 217 13.43 -12.61 -9.33
N THR A 218 14.14 -13.25 -8.42
CA THR A 218 13.55 -14.17 -7.44
C THR A 218 12.55 -13.38 -6.56
N PRO A 219 11.34 -13.92 -6.31
CA PRO A 219 10.39 -13.34 -5.35
C PRO A 219 11.03 -13.23 -3.97
N ALA A 220 11.03 -12.02 -3.41
CA ALA A 220 11.49 -11.74 -2.07
C ALA A 220 10.32 -11.71 -1.06
N MET A 221 9.14 -11.29 -1.53
CA MET A 221 7.92 -11.28 -0.72
C MET A 221 6.65 -11.24 -1.58
N TYR A 222 5.55 -11.60 -0.94
CA TYR A 222 4.20 -11.44 -1.45
C TYR A 222 3.45 -10.43 -0.59
N ILE A 223 2.89 -9.40 -1.22
CA ILE A 223 2.08 -8.37 -0.56
C ILE A 223 0.66 -8.45 -1.12
N TYR A 224 -0.33 -8.54 -0.24
CA TYR A 224 -1.71 -8.75 -0.65
C TYR A 224 -2.38 -7.43 -1.03
N THR A 225 -3.14 -7.48 -2.12
CA THR A 225 -3.96 -6.37 -2.61
C THR A 225 -5.41 -6.85 -2.75
N SER A 226 -6.39 -5.99 -2.50
CA SER A 226 -7.80 -6.30 -2.75
C SER A 226 -8.01 -6.80 -4.18
N GLY A 227 -8.64 -7.96 -4.33
CA GLY A 227 -8.97 -8.50 -5.65
C GLY A 227 -10.28 -7.94 -6.17
N THR A 228 -10.37 -7.60 -7.45
CA THR A 228 -11.66 -7.33 -8.13
C THR A 228 -12.65 -8.49 -8.03
N THR A 229 -12.16 -9.71 -7.78
CA THR A 229 -12.94 -10.94 -7.59
C THR A 229 -13.28 -11.21 -6.12
N GLY A 230 -13.19 -10.20 -5.24
CA GLY A 230 -13.45 -10.32 -3.81
C GLY A 230 -12.17 -10.63 -3.03
N LEU A 231 -11.63 -11.82 -3.20
CA LEU A 231 -10.54 -12.28 -2.33
C LEU A 231 -9.18 -11.59 -2.62
N PRO A 232 -8.33 -11.35 -1.59
CA PRO A 232 -7.04 -10.70 -1.77
C PRO A 232 -6.06 -11.48 -2.65
N LYS A 233 -5.29 -10.77 -3.47
CA LYS A 233 -4.32 -11.32 -4.42
C LYS A 233 -2.90 -11.03 -3.97
N ALA A 234 -2.03 -12.03 -4.05
CA ALA A 234 -0.63 -11.93 -3.63
C ALA A 234 0.25 -11.30 -4.74
N ALA A 235 0.51 -10.00 -4.68
CA ALA A 235 1.40 -9.33 -5.63
C ALA A 235 2.85 -9.80 -5.44
N VAL A 236 3.51 -10.18 -6.53
CA VAL A 236 4.89 -10.69 -6.50
C VAL A 236 5.87 -9.54 -6.43
N ILE A 237 6.63 -9.44 -5.34
CA ILE A 237 7.68 -8.43 -5.15
C ILE A 237 9.05 -9.12 -5.23
N THR A 238 9.80 -8.82 -6.28
CA THR A 238 11.15 -9.34 -6.52
C THR A 238 12.21 -8.52 -5.78
N HIS A 239 13.42 -9.07 -5.62
CA HIS A 239 14.54 -8.32 -5.03
C HIS A 239 14.86 -7.03 -5.80
N GLU A 240 14.80 -7.03 -7.14
CA GLU A 240 14.99 -5.82 -7.96
C GLU A 240 13.90 -4.77 -7.70
N ARG A 241 12.64 -5.20 -7.49
CA ARG A 241 11.53 -4.28 -7.20
C ARG A 241 11.73 -3.57 -5.87
N ILE A 242 12.26 -4.26 -4.86
CA ILE A 242 12.63 -3.66 -3.57
C ILE A 242 13.68 -2.56 -3.78
N LEU A 243 14.75 -2.85 -4.54
CA LEU A 243 15.81 -1.86 -4.79
C LEU A 243 15.29 -0.61 -5.50
N LEU A 244 14.38 -0.77 -6.47
CA LEU A 244 13.74 0.35 -7.17
C LEU A 244 12.85 1.17 -6.23
N ALA A 245 12.04 0.53 -5.39
CA ALA A 245 11.16 1.21 -4.43
C ALA A 245 11.95 2.05 -3.42
N CYS A 246 13.10 1.56 -2.94
CA CYS A 246 13.98 2.29 -2.03
C CYS A 246 14.54 3.58 -2.63
N GLY A 247 14.53 3.73 -3.96
CA GLY A 247 14.93 4.95 -4.65
C GLY A 247 14.13 6.18 -4.22
N LEU A 248 12.90 6.01 -3.73
CA LEU A 248 12.05 7.10 -3.27
C LEU A 248 12.69 7.87 -2.11
N PHE A 249 13.20 7.19 -1.08
CA PHE A 249 13.84 7.84 0.07
C PHE A 249 15.07 8.64 -0.34
N ARG A 250 15.93 8.03 -1.16
CA ARG A 250 17.17 8.68 -1.61
C ARG A 250 16.90 9.87 -2.53
N THR A 251 15.93 9.77 -3.43
CA THR A 251 15.56 10.89 -4.32
C THR A 251 14.86 12.03 -3.58
N SER A 252 14.20 11.72 -2.46
CA SER A 252 13.58 12.69 -1.54
C SER A 252 14.57 13.38 -0.59
N GLY A 253 15.82 12.89 -0.53
CA GLY A 253 16.87 13.49 0.30
C GLY A 253 16.95 12.93 1.72
N VAL A 254 16.50 11.70 1.94
CA VAL A 254 16.77 10.92 3.15
C VAL A 254 18.22 10.42 3.13
N THR A 255 18.90 10.52 4.26
CA THR A 255 20.32 10.22 4.49
C THR A 255 20.48 9.20 5.60
N SER A 256 21.72 8.80 5.88
CA SER A 256 22.00 7.94 7.04
C SER A 256 21.67 8.62 8.37
N GLU A 257 21.79 9.94 8.48
CA GLU A 257 21.60 10.65 9.76
C GLU A 257 20.12 10.85 10.13
N ASP A 258 19.20 10.43 9.25
CA ASP A 258 17.78 10.59 9.49
C ASP A 258 17.22 9.51 10.41
N ILE A 259 16.23 9.92 11.20
CA ILE A 259 15.36 9.06 11.99
C ILE A 259 13.98 9.11 11.36
N VAL A 260 13.57 7.97 10.81
CA VAL A 260 12.32 7.81 10.06
C VAL A 260 11.25 7.23 10.97
N TYR A 261 10.18 7.98 11.21
CA TYR A 261 9.04 7.50 11.98
C TYR A 261 8.06 6.74 11.10
N ASN A 262 7.73 5.52 11.52
CA ASN A 262 6.80 4.66 10.82
C ASN A 262 5.80 4.01 11.80
N ALA A 263 4.53 4.35 11.64
CA ALA A 263 3.41 3.76 12.36
C ALA A 263 2.42 3.07 11.41
N LEU A 264 2.79 2.91 10.13
CA LEU A 264 1.98 2.25 9.11
C LEU A 264 2.19 0.72 9.17
N PRO A 265 1.22 -0.10 8.78
CA PRO A 265 1.33 -1.55 8.91
C PRO A 265 2.44 -2.16 8.02
N LEU A 266 3.34 -2.93 8.62
CA LEU A 266 4.48 -3.56 7.96
C LEU A 266 4.08 -4.65 6.94
N TYR A 267 2.84 -5.13 6.97
CA TYR A 267 2.34 -6.02 5.92
C TYR A 267 2.01 -5.29 4.60
N HIS A 268 2.08 -3.94 4.57
CA HIS A 268 1.89 -3.15 3.35
C HIS A 268 3.20 -2.65 2.73
N SER A 269 3.12 -2.42 1.41
CA SER A 269 4.24 -1.94 0.60
C SER A 269 4.75 -0.56 1.02
N ALA A 270 3.88 0.35 1.49
CA ALA A 270 4.31 1.65 1.99
C ALA A 270 5.27 1.48 3.18
N ALA A 271 4.83 0.85 4.27
CA ALA A 271 5.64 0.73 5.48
C ALA A 271 6.90 -0.11 5.26
N LEU A 272 6.79 -1.23 4.52
CA LEU A 272 7.89 -2.18 4.34
C LEU A 272 8.83 -1.79 3.21
N LEU A 273 8.33 -1.60 1.98
CA LEU A 273 9.18 -1.33 0.82
C LEU A 273 9.75 0.09 0.81
N VAL A 274 8.95 1.06 1.23
CA VAL A 274 9.40 2.46 1.27
C VAL A 274 10.03 2.77 2.63
N GLY A 275 9.38 2.42 3.75
CA GLY A 275 9.87 2.72 5.10
C GLY A 275 11.09 1.89 5.50
N VAL A 276 10.89 0.60 5.81
CA VAL A 276 11.94 -0.28 6.34
C VAL A 276 13.10 -0.45 5.36
N HIS A 277 12.82 -0.88 4.13
CA HIS A 277 13.88 -1.08 3.15
C HIS A 277 14.54 0.24 2.72
N GLY A 278 13.80 1.35 2.71
CA GLY A 278 14.36 2.68 2.48
C GLY A 278 15.37 3.07 3.57
N CYS A 279 15.08 2.77 4.84
CA CYS A 279 16.03 2.98 5.94
C CYS A 279 17.28 2.12 5.77
N ILE A 280 17.12 0.82 5.50
CA ILE A 280 18.25 -0.10 5.25
C ILE A 280 19.09 0.39 4.07
N MET A 281 18.47 0.82 2.97
CA MET A 281 19.16 1.33 1.79
C MET A 281 20.05 2.54 2.12
N GLN A 282 19.56 3.44 2.96
CA GLN A 282 20.25 4.69 3.31
C GLN A 282 21.15 4.60 4.55
N GLY A 283 21.05 3.54 5.35
CA GLY A 283 21.72 3.46 6.64
C GLY A 283 21.05 4.31 7.71
N ALA A 284 19.76 4.61 7.56
CA ALA A 284 18.96 5.44 8.46
C ALA A 284 18.39 4.62 9.62
N THR A 285 17.93 5.31 10.67
CA THR A 285 17.27 4.67 11.82
C THR A 285 15.76 4.71 11.66
N LEU A 286 15.07 3.62 11.96
CA LEU A 286 13.61 3.51 11.93
C LEU A 286 13.05 3.62 13.35
N ALA A 287 12.29 4.67 13.64
CA ALA A 287 11.44 4.75 14.83
C ALA A 287 10.10 4.06 14.51
N LEU A 288 9.96 2.81 14.93
CA LEU A 288 8.81 1.95 14.64
C LEU A 288 7.77 2.05 15.77
N ARG A 289 6.49 2.10 15.39
CA ARG A 289 5.38 1.99 16.34
C ARG A 289 4.44 0.86 15.97
N ALA A 290 3.89 0.23 17.02
CA ALA A 290 2.96 -0.89 16.88
C ALA A 290 1.68 -0.48 16.12
N LYS A 291 1.15 0.71 16.43
CA LYS A 291 -0.02 1.31 15.79
C LYS A 291 0.11 2.82 15.79
N PHE A 292 -0.56 3.48 14.86
CA PHE A 292 -0.67 4.94 14.85
C PHE A 292 -1.49 5.44 16.06
N SER A 293 -1.06 6.57 16.63
CA SER A 293 -1.77 7.28 17.70
C SER A 293 -1.58 8.78 17.50
N THR A 294 -2.69 9.51 17.40
CA THR A 294 -2.67 10.98 17.25
C THR A 294 -2.08 11.68 18.47
N SER A 295 -2.38 11.16 19.67
CA SER A 295 -1.91 11.78 20.93
C SER A 295 -0.43 11.56 21.18
N GLN A 296 0.14 10.46 20.66
CA GLN A 296 1.55 10.12 20.85
C GLN A 296 2.45 10.54 19.67
N PHE A 297 1.90 10.78 18.47
CA PHE A 297 2.70 11.02 17.27
C PHE A 297 3.81 12.08 17.45
N TRP A 298 3.45 13.29 17.90
CA TRP A 298 4.42 14.37 18.09
C TRP A 298 5.27 14.19 19.35
N VAL A 299 4.76 13.48 20.37
CA VAL A 299 5.54 13.10 21.56
C VAL A 299 6.66 12.16 21.16
N ASP A 300 6.35 11.13 20.37
CA ASP A 300 7.31 10.18 19.82
C ASP A 300 8.30 10.89 18.88
N CYS A 301 7.82 11.83 18.03
CA CYS A 301 8.71 12.60 17.15
C CYS A 301 9.77 13.41 17.92
N ARG A 302 9.38 14.03 19.04
CA ARG A 302 10.31 14.73 19.93
C ARG A 302 11.23 13.74 20.65
N LYS A 303 10.67 12.70 21.26
CA LYS A 303 11.41 11.67 22.02
C LYS A 303 12.53 11.04 21.19
N TYR A 304 12.22 10.64 19.96
CA TYR A 304 13.17 9.96 19.09
C TYR A 304 13.95 10.91 18.16
N ASN A 305 13.78 12.23 18.27
CA ASN A 305 14.40 13.21 17.36
C ASN A 305 14.11 12.91 15.87
N VAL A 306 12.87 12.57 15.55
CA VAL A 306 12.43 12.20 14.20
C VAL A 306 12.68 13.35 13.23
N THR A 307 13.27 13.03 12.07
CA THR A 307 13.52 13.99 10.99
C THR A 307 12.67 13.70 9.75
N VAL A 308 12.20 12.47 9.58
CA VAL A 308 11.37 12.04 8.45
C VAL A 308 10.15 11.32 8.97
N ILE A 309 8.96 11.71 8.54
CA ILE A 309 7.73 10.95 8.82
C ILE A 309 7.26 10.23 7.55
N GLN A 310 6.85 8.99 7.72
CA GLN A 310 6.09 8.28 6.68
C GLN A 310 4.59 8.42 6.96
N TYR A 311 3.80 8.72 5.92
CA TYR A 311 2.36 8.93 6.08
C TYR A 311 1.52 8.24 5.01
N ILE A 312 0.24 8.06 5.35
CA ILE A 312 -0.88 8.01 4.41
C ILE A 312 -1.77 9.24 4.68
N GLY A 313 -2.52 9.74 3.70
CA GLY A 313 -3.25 11.01 3.80
C GLY A 313 -4.07 11.15 5.09
N GLU A 314 -4.77 10.10 5.49
CA GLU A 314 -5.56 10.06 6.73
C GLU A 314 -4.74 10.28 8.00
N VAL A 315 -3.49 9.82 8.06
CA VAL A 315 -2.60 10.09 9.20
C VAL A 315 -2.41 11.59 9.37
N LEU A 316 -2.09 12.32 8.30
CA LEU A 316 -1.90 13.77 8.38
C LEU A 316 -3.21 14.48 8.69
N ARG A 317 -4.34 13.99 8.15
CA ARG A 317 -5.67 14.53 8.49
C ARG A 317 -5.99 14.39 9.97
N TYR A 318 -5.77 13.22 10.55
CA TYR A 318 -5.99 13.00 11.98
C TYR A 318 -5.12 13.92 12.84
N LEU A 319 -3.89 14.21 12.42
CA LEU A 319 -3.02 15.18 13.10
C LEU A 319 -3.56 16.61 12.97
N CYS A 320 -4.07 17.00 11.80
CA CYS A 320 -4.70 18.32 11.62
C CYS A 320 -5.99 18.50 12.44
N ASN A 321 -6.68 17.40 12.77
CA ASN A 321 -7.97 17.44 13.46
C ASN A 321 -7.89 17.37 15.00
N VAL A 322 -6.72 17.12 15.60
CA VAL A 322 -6.57 17.24 17.06
C VAL A 322 -6.54 18.72 17.50
N PRO A 323 -6.92 19.07 18.75
CA PRO A 323 -6.82 20.46 19.21
C PRO A 323 -5.42 21.05 19.02
N LYS A 324 -5.35 22.33 18.60
CA LYS A 324 -4.08 23.05 18.39
C LYS A 324 -3.32 23.18 19.70
N LYS A 325 -1.99 23.06 19.64
CA LYS A 325 -1.09 23.25 20.78
C LYS A 325 0.06 24.15 20.37
N ASP A 326 0.57 24.95 21.31
CA ASP A 326 1.73 25.82 21.04
C ASP A 326 2.99 25.00 20.69
N SER A 327 3.05 23.75 21.17
CA SER A 327 4.12 22.78 20.86
C SER A 327 3.98 22.08 19.50
N ASP A 328 3.01 22.45 18.65
CA ASP A 328 2.77 21.76 17.38
C ASP A 328 3.99 21.87 16.44
N GLY A 329 4.70 23.00 16.43
CA GLY A 329 5.95 23.18 15.67
C GLY A 329 7.23 22.71 16.38
N ASP A 330 7.15 22.23 17.63
CA ASP A 330 8.31 21.80 18.40
C ASP A 330 8.73 20.37 18.01
N HIS A 331 9.41 20.22 16.89
CA HIS A 331 9.95 18.95 16.43
C HIS A 331 11.06 19.15 15.38
N ARG A 332 11.80 18.07 15.06
CA ARG A 332 12.87 18.10 14.04
C ARG A 332 12.45 17.58 12.66
N VAL A 333 11.17 17.28 12.48
CA VAL A 333 10.66 16.75 11.22
C VAL A 333 10.86 17.77 10.10
N ARG A 334 11.57 17.35 9.05
CA ARG A 334 11.91 18.17 7.86
C ARG A 334 11.30 17.62 6.57
N ILE A 335 10.97 16.34 6.56
CA ILE A 335 10.42 15.64 5.39
C ILE A 335 9.21 14.81 5.82
N ALA A 336 8.16 14.85 5.02
CA ALA A 336 7.04 13.91 5.06
C ALA A 336 6.97 13.17 3.72
N ILE A 337 7.02 11.84 3.71
CA ILE A 337 6.94 11.01 2.49
C ILE A 337 5.72 10.09 2.61
N GLY A 338 4.84 10.12 1.61
CA GLY A 338 3.60 9.36 1.69
C GLY A 338 2.72 9.50 0.46
N ASN A 339 1.50 9.01 0.59
CA ASN A 339 0.51 8.99 -0.48
C ASN A 339 -0.92 9.21 0.03
N GLY A 340 -1.80 9.71 -0.85
CA GLY A 340 -3.19 10.02 -0.59
C GLY A 340 -3.43 11.36 0.10
N LEU A 341 -2.52 12.33 0.02
CA LEU A 341 -2.70 13.61 0.74
C LEU A 341 -3.63 14.58 0.00
N ARG A 342 -4.78 14.87 0.62
CA ARG A 342 -5.71 15.90 0.11
C ARG A 342 -5.13 17.31 0.22
N ALA A 343 -5.48 18.16 -0.74
CA ALA A 343 -4.92 19.50 -0.89
C ALA A 343 -5.19 20.45 0.29
N ASP A 344 -6.39 20.38 0.88
CA ASP A 344 -6.76 21.12 2.09
C ASP A 344 -5.97 20.65 3.32
N VAL A 345 -5.85 19.33 3.51
CA VAL A 345 -5.07 18.73 4.60
C VAL A 345 -3.59 19.09 4.47
N TRP A 346 -3.02 19.05 3.26
CA TRP A 346 -1.63 19.47 3.01
C TRP A 346 -1.39 20.90 3.50
N ARG A 347 -2.24 21.85 3.07
CA ARG A 347 -2.07 23.27 3.44
C ARG A 347 -2.17 23.45 4.95
N GLU A 348 -3.16 22.84 5.59
CA GLU A 348 -3.31 22.93 7.04
C GLU A 348 -2.14 22.29 7.78
N PHE A 349 -1.64 21.15 7.30
CA PHE A 349 -0.52 20.45 7.91
C PHE A 349 0.75 21.31 7.94
N VAL A 350 1.13 21.90 6.80
CA VAL A 350 2.30 22.80 6.72
C VAL A 350 2.08 24.07 7.54
N ARG A 351 0.87 24.65 7.48
CA ARG A 351 0.53 25.85 8.26
C ARG A 351 0.65 25.61 9.77
N ARG A 352 0.31 24.40 10.24
CA ARG A 352 0.22 24.06 11.65
C ARG A 352 1.53 23.50 12.24
N PHE A 353 2.20 22.62 11.51
CA PHE A 353 3.37 21.88 12.00
C PHE A 353 4.70 22.42 11.41
N GLY A 354 4.64 23.53 10.67
CA GLY A 354 5.82 24.20 10.12
C GLY A 354 6.20 23.75 8.72
N ASP A 355 7.31 24.29 8.22
CA ASP A 355 7.80 24.08 6.84
C ASP A 355 8.40 22.68 6.63
N ILE A 356 7.52 21.67 6.68
CA ILE A 356 7.86 20.28 6.41
C ILE A 356 7.72 20.05 4.90
N ARG A 357 8.79 19.58 4.27
CA ARG A 357 8.76 19.27 2.84
C ARG A 357 8.00 17.96 2.60
N ILE A 358 6.83 18.08 1.99
CA ILE A 358 6.00 16.93 1.61
C ILE A 358 6.44 16.38 0.24
N PHE A 359 6.71 15.08 0.20
CA PHE A 359 6.91 14.27 -1.00
C PHE A 359 5.75 13.28 -1.13
N GLU A 360 4.68 13.77 -1.76
CA GLU A 360 3.56 12.95 -2.19
C GLU A 360 3.99 12.07 -3.37
N PHE A 361 3.59 10.79 -3.37
CA PHE A 361 3.82 9.89 -4.49
C PHE A 361 2.59 9.04 -4.82
N TYR A 362 2.53 8.59 -6.07
CA TYR A 362 1.58 7.57 -6.52
C TYR A 362 2.35 6.31 -6.92
N ALA A 363 1.87 5.15 -6.44
CA ALA A 363 2.30 3.83 -6.88
C ALA A 363 1.25 2.78 -6.51
N ALA A 364 1.20 1.69 -7.27
CA ALA A 364 0.49 0.47 -6.91
C ALA A 364 1.51 -0.62 -6.49
N THR A 365 1.09 -1.53 -5.61
CA THR A 365 1.95 -2.60 -5.08
C THR A 365 2.48 -3.50 -6.21
N GLU A 366 1.59 -3.93 -7.10
CA GLU A 366 1.88 -4.73 -8.29
C GLU A 366 2.38 -3.89 -9.48
N GLY A 367 2.25 -2.56 -9.39
CA GLY A 367 2.39 -1.65 -10.52
C GLY A 367 3.83 -1.51 -11.03
N ASN A 368 3.95 -1.28 -12.34
CA ASN A 368 5.21 -1.04 -13.05
C ASN A 368 5.50 0.45 -13.31
N ILE A 369 4.68 1.35 -12.74
CA ILE A 369 4.79 2.80 -12.86
C ILE A 369 4.53 3.47 -11.50
N GLY A 370 5.16 4.62 -11.28
CA GLY A 370 4.89 5.50 -10.15
C GLY A 370 5.30 6.94 -10.45
N PHE A 371 4.76 7.86 -9.67
CA PHE A 371 5.01 9.30 -9.79
C PHE A 371 5.39 9.88 -8.43
N ILE A 372 6.22 10.93 -8.44
CA ILE A 372 6.67 11.63 -7.23
C ILE A 372 6.46 13.12 -7.45
N ASN A 373 5.87 13.80 -6.47
CA ASN A 373 5.76 15.24 -6.44
C ASN A 373 7.01 15.89 -5.84
N TYR A 374 8.09 15.92 -6.63
CA TYR A 374 9.35 16.57 -6.24
C TYR A 374 9.28 18.11 -6.24
N THR A 375 8.19 18.68 -6.77
CA THR A 375 8.02 20.13 -6.95
C THR A 375 7.33 20.82 -5.77
N GLY A 376 6.58 20.07 -4.96
CA GLY A 376 5.75 20.60 -3.87
C GLY A 376 4.40 21.16 -4.31
N LYS A 377 3.88 20.81 -5.50
CA LYS A 377 2.57 21.28 -5.97
C LYS A 377 1.47 20.63 -5.14
N VAL A 378 0.80 21.40 -4.29
CA VAL A 378 -0.29 20.91 -3.43
C VAL A 378 -1.35 20.15 -4.22
N GLY A 379 -1.72 18.96 -3.75
CA GLY A 379 -2.75 18.09 -4.34
C GLY A 379 -2.27 17.22 -5.51
N ALA A 380 -1.12 17.53 -6.13
CA ALA A 380 -0.56 16.70 -7.18
C ALA A 380 0.15 15.47 -6.58
N VAL A 381 -0.03 14.30 -7.21
CA VAL A 381 0.68 13.06 -6.86
C VAL A 381 2.00 12.91 -7.63
N GLY A 382 2.24 13.79 -8.59
CA GLY A 382 3.51 13.89 -9.28
C GLY A 382 3.45 14.84 -10.46
N ARG A 383 4.45 14.72 -11.33
CA ARG A 383 4.59 15.54 -12.53
C ARG A 383 5.07 14.71 -13.70
N VAL A 384 4.36 14.76 -14.83
CA VAL A 384 4.87 14.23 -16.10
C VAL A 384 6.00 15.14 -16.55
N ASN A 385 7.21 14.60 -16.65
CA ASN A 385 8.30 15.29 -17.31
C ASN A 385 8.74 14.56 -18.59
N TYR A 386 9.23 15.34 -19.55
CA TYR A 386 9.60 14.87 -20.88
C TYR A 386 10.59 13.71 -20.85
N PHE A 387 11.63 13.82 -20.01
CA PHE A 387 12.69 12.81 -19.91
C PHE A 387 12.16 11.47 -19.40
N HIS A 388 11.30 11.49 -18.38
CA HIS A 388 10.67 10.30 -17.83
C HIS A 388 9.76 9.62 -18.85
N LYS A 389 8.92 10.38 -19.57
CA LYS A 389 8.00 9.86 -20.58
C LYS A 389 8.71 9.25 -21.80
N LYS A 390 9.97 9.61 -22.06
CA LYS A 390 10.81 8.97 -23.10
C LYS A 390 11.27 7.57 -22.73
N ILE A 391 11.46 7.28 -21.43
CA ILE A 391 11.92 5.97 -20.95
C ILE A 391 10.74 5.08 -20.58
N ILE A 392 9.82 5.61 -19.76
CA ILE A 392 8.67 4.89 -19.26
C ILE A 392 7.46 5.30 -20.08
N ARG A 393 6.96 4.35 -20.89
CA ARG A 393 5.85 4.61 -21.82
C ARG A 393 4.52 4.37 -21.13
N PHE A 394 4.00 5.42 -20.49
CA PHE A 394 2.67 5.42 -19.88
C PHE A 394 1.76 6.43 -20.56
N GLU A 395 0.45 6.15 -20.55
CA GLU A 395 -0.59 7.03 -21.10
C GLU A 395 -1.84 7.01 -20.21
N LEU A 396 -2.68 8.03 -20.39
CA LEU A 396 -4.03 8.05 -19.86
C LEU A 396 -5.01 7.78 -21.01
N ILE A 397 -5.87 6.79 -20.87
CA ILE A 397 -6.85 6.39 -21.90
C ILE A 397 -8.27 6.59 -21.41
N ARG A 398 -9.19 6.83 -22.34
CA ARG A 398 -10.61 7.00 -22.06
C ARG A 398 -11.17 5.67 -21.53
N TYR A 399 -12.02 5.77 -20.51
CA TYR A 399 -12.56 4.62 -19.80
C TYR A 399 -14.07 4.79 -19.61
N ASP A 400 -14.82 3.75 -19.92
CA ASP A 400 -16.26 3.67 -19.67
C ASP A 400 -16.47 3.03 -18.30
N VAL A 401 -16.88 3.85 -17.32
CA VAL A 401 -17.07 3.42 -15.94
C VAL A 401 -18.28 2.49 -15.81
N GLU A 402 -19.31 2.65 -16.64
CA GLU A 402 -20.52 1.81 -16.57
C GLU A 402 -20.26 0.41 -17.12
N LYS A 403 -19.51 0.32 -18.23
CA LYS A 403 -19.12 -0.96 -18.82
C LYS A 403 -17.92 -1.60 -18.13
N ASP A 404 -17.17 -0.82 -17.37
CA ASP A 404 -15.91 -1.20 -16.71
C ASP A 404 -14.81 -1.57 -17.73
N GLU A 405 -14.74 -0.86 -18.86
CA GLU A 405 -13.82 -1.17 -19.96
C GLU A 405 -13.17 0.08 -20.59
N PRO A 406 -11.95 -0.04 -21.14
CA PRO A 406 -11.36 1.01 -21.96
C PRO A 406 -12.17 1.29 -23.23
N VAL A 407 -12.39 2.57 -23.55
CA VAL A 407 -13.04 2.96 -24.80
C VAL A 407 -12.07 2.78 -25.98
N ARG A 408 -12.54 2.10 -27.03
CA ARG A 408 -11.77 1.80 -28.23
C ARG A 408 -12.37 2.47 -29.47
N ASP A 409 -11.52 2.82 -30.42
CA ASP A 409 -11.91 3.36 -31.72
C ASP A 409 -12.39 2.27 -32.69
N GLU A 410 -12.77 2.67 -33.91
CA GLU A 410 -13.25 1.76 -34.98
C GLU A 410 -12.23 0.70 -35.38
N ASN A 411 -10.93 0.94 -35.14
CA ASN A 411 -9.84 -0.01 -35.40
C ASN A 411 -9.59 -0.95 -34.21
N GLY A 412 -10.34 -0.80 -33.12
CA GLY A 412 -10.20 -1.58 -31.89
C GLY A 412 -9.06 -1.10 -30.98
N TYR A 413 -8.52 0.11 -31.15
CA TYR A 413 -7.44 0.66 -30.31
C TYR A 413 -7.98 1.61 -29.24
N CYS A 414 -7.34 1.63 -28.07
CA CYS A 414 -7.69 2.53 -26.97
C CYS A 414 -7.46 4.00 -27.33
N ILE A 415 -8.37 4.87 -26.89
CA ILE A 415 -8.33 6.31 -27.17
C ILE A 415 -7.63 7.04 -26.02
N ARG A 416 -6.66 7.93 -26.32
CA ARG A 416 -6.02 8.79 -25.31
C ARG A 416 -6.96 9.91 -24.87
N VAL A 417 -6.90 10.32 -23.61
CA VAL A 417 -7.58 11.54 -23.14
C VAL A 417 -6.67 12.76 -23.34
N PRO A 418 -7.23 13.95 -23.65
CA PRO A 418 -6.50 15.20 -23.62
C PRO A 418 -6.15 15.60 -22.17
N LYS A 419 -5.26 16.59 -22.03
CA LYS A 419 -4.97 17.19 -20.71
C LYS A 419 -6.22 17.85 -20.14
N GLY A 420 -6.37 17.79 -18.82
CA GLY A 420 -7.53 18.27 -18.09
C GLY A 420 -8.65 17.24 -17.93
N GLU A 421 -8.64 16.16 -18.71
CA GLU A 421 -9.59 15.06 -18.58
C GLU A 421 -9.01 13.90 -17.77
N ALA A 422 -9.87 13.22 -17.01
CA ALA A 422 -9.50 12.01 -16.31
C ALA A 422 -9.45 10.82 -17.27
N GLY A 423 -8.42 9.99 -17.14
CA GLY A 423 -8.28 8.76 -17.91
C GLY A 423 -7.59 7.67 -17.12
N LEU A 424 -7.82 6.42 -17.52
CA LEU A 424 -7.21 5.23 -16.93
C LEU A 424 -5.70 5.24 -17.19
N LEU A 425 -4.91 5.15 -16.13
CA LEU A 425 -3.46 5.03 -16.26
C LEU A 425 -3.08 3.63 -16.72
N ILE A 426 -2.33 3.59 -17.81
CA ILE A 426 -1.72 2.38 -18.35
C ILE A 426 -0.22 2.60 -18.54
N CYS A 427 0.58 1.53 -18.37
CA CYS A 427 2.02 1.61 -18.61
C CYS A 427 2.52 0.39 -19.39
N LYS A 428 3.24 0.64 -20.49
CA LYS A 428 3.73 -0.41 -21.38
C LYS A 428 4.62 -1.38 -20.61
N ILE A 429 4.34 -2.68 -20.76
CA ILE A 429 5.15 -3.73 -20.16
C ILE A 429 6.41 -3.89 -21.02
N THR A 430 7.56 -3.59 -20.43
CA THR A 430 8.87 -3.65 -21.10
C THR A 430 9.92 -4.20 -20.14
N THR A 431 11.14 -4.44 -20.62
CA THR A 431 12.29 -4.76 -19.77
C THR A 431 12.64 -3.64 -18.78
N PHE A 432 12.29 -2.38 -19.09
CA PHE A 432 12.51 -1.24 -18.21
C PHE A 432 11.36 -1.00 -17.22
N SER A 433 10.15 -1.47 -17.55
CA SER A 433 8.94 -1.39 -16.72
C SER A 433 8.27 -2.77 -16.67
N PRO A 434 8.93 -3.78 -16.06
CA PRO A 434 8.39 -5.13 -15.99
C PRO A 434 7.17 -5.18 -15.07
N PHE A 435 6.27 -6.12 -15.34
CA PHE A 435 5.13 -6.43 -14.50
C PHE A 435 5.23 -7.90 -14.06
N SER A 436 5.48 -8.12 -12.77
CA SER A 436 5.68 -9.47 -12.20
C SER A 436 4.39 -10.24 -12.01
N GLY A 437 3.25 -9.56 -11.92
CA GLY A 437 1.94 -10.18 -11.72
C GLY A 437 1.67 -10.60 -10.27
N TYR A 438 0.73 -11.53 -10.13
CA TYR A 438 0.32 -12.13 -8.85
C TYR A 438 0.76 -13.60 -8.77
N ALA A 439 1.01 -14.06 -7.55
CA ALA A 439 1.14 -15.47 -7.24
C ALA A 439 -0.22 -16.17 -7.33
N GLY A 440 -0.22 -17.48 -7.57
CA GLY A 440 -1.45 -18.27 -7.74
C GLY A 440 -1.97 -18.29 -9.17
N ALA A 441 -3.27 -18.02 -9.35
CA ALA A 441 -3.95 -18.22 -10.63
C ALA A 441 -3.50 -17.21 -11.71
N LYS A 442 -2.99 -17.71 -12.84
CA LYS A 442 -2.51 -16.89 -13.97
C LYS A 442 -3.56 -15.89 -14.49
N SER A 443 -4.84 -16.24 -14.40
CA SER A 443 -5.95 -15.37 -14.82
C SER A 443 -5.96 -14.01 -14.10
N GLN A 444 -5.51 -13.95 -12.84
CA GLN A 444 -5.42 -12.69 -12.10
C GLN A 444 -4.39 -11.73 -12.71
N THR A 445 -3.26 -12.27 -13.16
CA THR A 445 -2.20 -11.53 -13.84
C THR A 445 -2.63 -11.09 -15.24
N GLU A 446 -3.30 -11.96 -15.99
CA GLU A 446 -3.78 -11.61 -17.34
C GLU A 446 -4.86 -10.52 -17.32
N LYS A 447 -5.75 -10.49 -16.31
CA LYS A 447 -6.74 -9.41 -16.15
C LYS A 447 -6.12 -8.01 -15.98
N LYS A 448 -4.85 -7.92 -15.55
CA LYS A 448 -4.13 -6.65 -15.43
C LYS A 448 -3.38 -6.26 -16.70
N LYS A 449 -3.48 -7.05 -17.77
CA LYS A 449 -2.83 -6.76 -19.06
C LYS A 449 -3.87 -6.30 -20.08
N LEU A 450 -3.57 -5.20 -20.75
CA LEU A 450 -4.31 -4.72 -21.92
C LEU A 450 -3.48 -5.00 -23.16
N THR A 451 -4.10 -5.64 -24.14
CA THR A 451 -3.53 -5.91 -25.46
C THR A 451 -4.13 -4.98 -26.51
N ASN A 452 -3.41 -4.79 -27.61
CA ASN A 452 -3.85 -3.99 -28.77
C ASN A 452 -4.31 -2.59 -28.33
N VAL A 453 -3.53 -1.93 -27.49
CA VAL A 453 -3.85 -0.62 -26.93
C VAL A 453 -3.69 0.47 -27.98
N PHE A 454 -2.52 0.61 -28.60
CA PHE A 454 -2.30 1.62 -29.65
C PHE A 454 -1.81 1.02 -30.97
N GLN A 455 -1.44 -0.25 -30.95
CA GLN A 455 -1.04 -1.01 -32.13
C GLN A 455 -1.22 -2.50 -31.86
N LYS A 456 -1.41 -3.31 -32.90
CA LYS A 456 -1.53 -4.76 -32.77
C LYS A 456 -0.34 -5.36 -32.00
N GLY A 457 -0.64 -6.16 -30.98
CA GLY A 457 0.32 -6.91 -30.18
C GLY A 457 1.07 -6.12 -29.10
N ASP A 458 0.83 -4.82 -28.94
CA ASP A 458 1.38 -4.12 -27.76
C ASP A 458 0.69 -4.58 -26.47
N LEU A 459 1.41 -4.43 -25.36
CA LEU A 459 1.01 -4.93 -24.05
C LEU A 459 1.24 -3.88 -22.98
N TYR A 460 0.19 -3.54 -22.24
CA TYR A 460 0.22 -2.55 -21.17
C TYR A 460 -0.31 -3.14 -19.87
N PHE A 461 0.27 -2.69 -18.76
CA PHE A 461 -0.28 -2.88 -17.43
C PHE A 461 -1.44 -1.90 -17.23
N ASN A 462 -2.58 -2.41 -16.78
CA ASN A 462 -3.74 -1.65 -16.33
C ASN A 462 -3.63 -1.37 -14.83
N SER A 463 -3.46 -0.11 -14.45
CA SER A 463 -3.41 0.27 -13.04
C SER A 463 -4.74 0.02 -12.31
N GLY A 464 -5.86 0.24 -12.98
CA GLY A 464 -7.18 0.37 -12.36
C GLY A 464 -7.43 1.74 -11.73
N ASP A 465 -6.57 2.73 -11.97
CA ASP A 465 -6.72 4.07 -11.39
C ASP A 465 -6.91 5.12 -12.49
N LEU A 466 -7.91 6.00 -12.31
CA LEU A 466 -8.13 7.20 -13.09
C LEU A 466 -7.26 8.33 -12.55
N LEU A 467 -6.47 8.93 -13.43
CA LEU A 467 -5.63 10.08 -13.15
C LEU A 467 -5.95 11.19 -14.15
N MET A 468 -5.60 12.42 -13.80
CA MET A 468 -5.72 13.58 -14.69
C MET A 468 -4.38 14.30 -14.75
N VAL A 469 -3.99 14.72 -15.95
CA VAL A 469 -2.80 15.56 -16.17
C VAL A 469 -3.24 16.97 -16.54
N ASP A 470 -2.85 17.97 -15.76
CA ASP A 470 -3.19 19.37 -16.04
C ASP A 470 -2.32 19.97 -17.16
N GLN A 471 -2.61 21.22 -17.52
CA GLN A 471 -1.88 21.94 -18.58
C GLN A 471 -0.38 22.07 -18.25
N ASP A 472 -0.06 22.26 -16.98
CA ASP A 472 1.31 22.36 -16.48
C ASP A 472 2.05 21.02 -16.42
N ASN A 473 1.38 19.89 -16.66
CA ASN A 473 1.88 18.51 -16.53
C ASN A 473 1.93 17.96 -15.10
N PHE A 474 1.21 18.54 -14.14
CA PHE A 474 0.99 17.88 -12.85
C PHE A 474 -0.04 16.77 -12.98
N ILE A 475 0.16 15.72 -12.22
CA ILE A 475 -0.68 14.52 -12.22
C ILE A 475 -1.47 14.50 -10.93
N TYR A 476 -2.78 14.27 -11.01
CA TYR A 476 -3.70 14.21 -9.88
C TYR A 476 -4.43 12.88 -9.90
N PHE A 477 -4.47 12.20 -8.76
CA PHE A 477 -5.33 11.02 -8.58
C PHE A 477 -6.79 11.47 -8.61
N HIS A 478 -7.61 10.79 -9.41
CA HIS A 478 -9.02 11.10 -9.54
C HIS A 478 -9.88 10.05 -8.84
N ASP A 479 -9.79 8.79 -9.28
CA ASP A 479 -10.56 7.69 -8.68
C ASP A 479 -9.97 6.32 -9.01
N ARG A 480 -10.55 5.26 -8.44
CA ARG A 480 -10.29 3.87 -8.79
C ARG A 480 -11.48 3.26 -9.54
N VAL A 481 -11.21 2.49 -10.57
CA VAL A 481 -12.23 1.77 -11.36
C VAL A 481 -12.37 0.32 -10.91
N GLY A 482 -13.48 -0.30 -11.30
CA GLY A 482 -13.86 -1.67 -10.94
C GLY A 482 -14.58 -1.79 -9.60
N ASP A 483 -14.85 -3.04 -9.21
CA ASP A 483 -15.55 -3.43 -7.98
C ASP A 483 -14.69 -3.30 -6.72
N THR A 484 -14.05 -2.14 -6.53
CA THR A 484 -13.23 -1.84 -5.35
C THR A 484 -13.36 -0.37 -4.95
N PHE A 485 -13.17 -0.08 -3.67
CA PHE A 485 -12.98 1.29 -3.18
C PHE A 485 -11.81 1.35 -2.20
N ARG A 486 -11.34 2.55 -1.86
CA ARG A 486 -10.26 2.76 -0.88
C ARG A 486 -10.79 3.51 0.33
N TRP A 487 -10.66 2.96 1.52
CA TRP A 487 -11.09 3.58 2.78
C TRP A 487 -9.97 3.54 3.82
N LYS A 488 -9.66 4.67 4.46
CA LYS A 488 -8.61 4.76 5.48
C LYS A 488 -7.26 4.20 5.04
N GLY A 489 -6.93 4.36 3.76
CA GLY A 489 -5.71 3.84 3.14
C GLY A 489 -5.76 2.37 2.69
N GLU A 490 -6.77 1.62 3.10
CA GLU A 490 -6.99 0.21 2.77
C GLU A 490 -7.84 0.07 1.50
N ASN A 491 -7.56 -0.97 0.71
CA ASN A 491 -8.38 -1.26 -0.47
C ASN A 491 -9.41 -2.34 -0.11
N VAL A 492 -10.67 -2.11 -0.49
CA VAL A 492 -11.81 -2.99 -0.19
C VAL A 492 -12.40 -3.48 -1.49
N ALA A 493 -12.56 -4.80 -1.63
CA ALA A 493 -13.28 -5.40 -2.73
C ALA A 493 -14.78 -5.41 -2.43
N THR A 494 -15.58 -4.79 -3.29
CA THR A 494 -17.04 -4.72 -3.05
C THR A 494 -17.68 -6.10 -3.12
N THR A 495 -17.14 -6.98 -3.96
CA THR A 495 -17.60 -8.36 -4.12
C THR A 495 -17.35 -9.21 -2.88
N GLU A 496 -16.19 -9.06 -2.20
CA GLU A 496 -15.93 -9.78 -0.93
C GLU A 496 -16.96 -9.41 0.13
N VAL A 497 -17.22 -8.11 0.27
CA VAL A 497 -18.18 -7.60 1.24
C VAL A 497 -19.61 -8.04 0.87
N ALA A 498 -19.96 -8.05 -0.42
CA ALA A 498 -21.25 -8.53 -0.90
C ALA A 498 -21.45 -10.03 -0.65
N ASP A 499 -20.43 -10.85 -0.92
CA ASP A 499 -20.46 -12.30 -0.70
C ASP A 499 -20.64 -12.62 0.79
N ILE A 500 -19.94 -11.91 1.68
CA ILE A 500 -20.10 -12.08 3.14
C ILE A 500 -21.50 -11.68 3.59
N LEU A 501 -22.01 -10.53 3.17
CA LEU A 501 -23.38 -10.10 3.51
C LEU A 501 -24.43 -11.05 2.93
N GLY A 502 -24.20 -11.63 1.75
CA GLY A 502 -25.07 -12.62 1.12
C GLY A 502 -25.17 -13.94 1.88
N MET A 503 -24.30 -14.20 2.86
CA MET A 503 -24.39 -15.38 3.74
C MET A 503 -25.44 -15.21 4.85
N ILE A 504 -26.02 -14.01 5.03
CA ILE A 504 -27.06 -13.78 6.05
C ILE A 504 -28.39 -14.32 5.55
N ASP A 505 -29.09 -15.11 6.38
CA ASP A 505 -30.26 -15.88 5.95
C ASP A 505 -31.40 -15.04 5.35
N PHE A 506 -31.62 -13.80 5.81
CA PHE A 506 -32.67 -12.93 5.30
C PHE A 506 -32.27 -12.12 4.05
N VAL A 507 -31.01 -12.21 3.60
CA VAL A 507 -30.50 -11.45 2.45
C VAL A 507 -30.74 -12.24 1.15
N GLN A 508 -31.35 -11.59 0.15
CA GLN A 508 -31.56 -12.15 -1.18
C GLN A 508 -30.47 -11.72 -2.15
N GLU A 509 -30.19 -10.42 -2.23
CA GLU A 509 -29.19 -9.83 -3.12
C GLU A 509 -28.46 -8.68 -2.42
N VAL A 510 -27.19 -8.48 -2.77
CA VAL A 510 -26.35 -7.42 -2.19
C VAL A 510 -25.55 -6.71 -3.29
N ASN A 511 -25.54 -5.38 -3.24
CA ASN A 511 -24.69 -4.54 -4.04
C ASN A 511 -23.87 -3.58 -3.16
N VAL A 512 -22.54 -3.76 -3.12
CA VAL A 512 -21.64 -2.93 -2.32
C VAL A 512 -20.92 -1.91 -3.20
N TYR A 513 -20.77 -0.70 -2.70
CA TYR A 513 -20.10 0.41 -3.37
C TYR A 513 -19.48 1.38 -2.36
N GLY A 514 -18.58 2.24 -2.84
CA GLY A 514 -17.95 3.27 -2.02
C GLY A 514 -18.59 4.64 -2.25
N VAL A 515 -18.98 5.32 -1.18
CA VAL A 515 -19.54 6.69 -1.23
C VAL A 515 -18.58 7.72 -0.62
N PRO A 516 -18.50 8.95 -1.16
CA PRO A 516 -17.67 10.00 -0.57
C PRO A 516 -18.29 10.49 0.75
N VAL A 517 -17.44 10.81 1.72
CA VAL A 517 -17.86 11.49 2.97
C VAL A 517 -17.14 12.84 3.06
N PRO A 518 -17.84 13.96 3.30
CA PRO A 518 -17.20 15.25 3.48
C PRO A 518 -16.08 15.21 4.53
N GLY A 519 -14.89 15.71 4.17
CA GLY A 519 -13.76 15.78 5.09
C GLY A 519 -12.97 14.48 5.29
N HIS A 520 -13.21 13.42 4.51
CA HIS A 520 -12.44 12.16 4.56
C HIS A 520 -11.74 11.85 3.22
N GLU A 521 -10.60 11.15 3.25
CA GLU A 521 -9.97 10.61 2.03
C GLU A 521 -10.54 9.24 1.65
N GLY A 522 -10.64 9.00 0.35
CA GLY A 522 -11.19 7.77 -0.21
C GLY A 522 -12.72 7.76 -0.21
N ARG A 523 -13.29 6.55 -0.19
CA ARG A 523 -14.73 6.26 -0.21
C ARG A 523 -15.05 5.28 0.91
N ILE A 524 -16.10 5.52 1.69
CA ILE A 524 -16.55 4.62 2.76
C ILE A 524 -17.50 3.56 2.19
N GLY A 525 -17.48 2.36 2.76
CA GLY A 525 -18.34 1.26 2.29
C GLY A 525 -19.82 1.51 2.55
N MET A 526 -20.64 1.28 1.54
CA MET A 526 -22.10 1.25 1.60
C MET A 526 -22.61 -0.01 0.91
N ALA A 527 -23.67 -0.61 1.46
CA ALA A 527 -24.33 -1.78 0.88
C ALA A 527 -25.79 -1.45 0.57
N SER A 528 -26.23 -1.76 -0.64
CA SER A 528 -27.64 -1.92 -0.97
C SER A 528 -28.00 -3.40 -0.83
N ILE A 529 -29.07 -3.70 -0.11
CA ILE A 529 -29.51 -5.06 0.22
C ILE A 529 -30.97 -5.22 -0.19
N ARG A 530 -31.27 -6.31 -0.89
CA ARG A 530 -32.64 -6.81 -1.09
C ARG A 530 -32.88 -7.96 -0.12
N LEU A 531 -33.98 -7.89 0.61
CA LEU A 531 -34.37 -8.95 1.56
C LEU A 531 -35.13 -10.06 0.83
N LYS A 532 -35.07 -11.28 1.37
CA LYS A 532 -35.94 -12.37 0.93
C LYS A 532 -37.39 -12.03 1.27
N GLU A 533 -38.31 -12.55 0.45
CA GLU A 533 -39.75 -12.35 0.66
C GLU A 533 -40.17 -12.78 2.08
N GLY A 534 -40.94 -11.92 2.76
CA GLY A 534 -41.41 -12.16 4.13
C GLY A 534 -40.36 -11.97 5.24
N CYS A 535 -39.12 -11.56 4.92
CA CYS A 535 -38.09 -11.28 5.92
C CYS A 535 -37.98 -9.78 6.22
N GLU A 536 -37.60 -9.45 7.46
CA GLU A 536 -37.28 -8.09 7.89
C GLU A 536 -35.77 -7.91 8.10
N PHE A 537 -35.28 -6.69 7.95
CA PHE A 537 -33.87 -6.39 8.18
C PHE A 537 -33.54 -6.43 9.68
N ASN A 538 -32.63 -7.31 10.07
CA ASN A 538 -32.13 -7.39 11.45
C ASN A 538 -30.76 -6.71 11.57
N GLY A 539 -30.75 -5.50 12.14
CA GLY A 539 -29.53 -4.70 12.29
C GLY A 539 -28.50 -5.29 13.27
N GLU A 540 -28.94 -6.02 14.30
CA GLU A 540 -28.03 -6.64 15.29
C GLU A 540 -27.36 -7.90 14.72
N GLN A 541 -28.13 -8.74 14.02
CA GLN A 541 -27.59 -9.90 13.32
C GLN A 541 -26.61 -9.47 12.23
N THR A 542 -26.95 -8.44 11.44
CA THR A 542 -26.05 -7.90 10.42
C THR A 542 -24.76 -7.37 11.05
N TYR A 543 -24.86 -6.63 12.16
CA TYR A 543 -23.70 -6.11 12.88
C TYR A 543 -22.76 -7.24 13.32
N ARG A 544 -23.30 -8.26 14.02
CA ARG A 544 -22.50 -9.41 14.48
C ARG A 544 -21.80 -10.08 13.30
N HIS A 545 -22.54 -10.35 12.24
CA HIS A 545 -22.02 -11.01 11.04
C HIS A 545 -20.87 -10.23 10.37
N VAL A 546 -21.04 -8.92 10.13
CA VAL A 546 -19.94 -8.13 9.51
C VAL A 546 -18.77 -7.94 10.47
N VAL A 547 -18.99 -7.96 11.78
CA VAL A 547 -17.91 -7.85 12.77
C VAL A 547 -17.05 -9.11 12.78
N ASP A 548 -17.68 -10.27 12.71
CA ASP A 548 -17.01 -11.56 12.78
C ASP A 548 -16.23 -11.89 11.50
N TYR A 549 -16.80 -11.54 10.33
CA TYR A 549 -16.24 -11.94 9.04
C TYR A 549 -15.47 -10.85 8.28
N LEU A 550 -15.67 -9.56 8.59
CA LEU A 550 -15.00 -8.47 7.88
C LEU A 550 -14.08 -7.64 8.81
N PRO A 551 -12.91 -7.23 8.31
CA PRO A 551 -12.08 -6.25 9.01
C PRO A 551 -12.82 -4.91 9.13
N ASN A 552 -12.54 -4.14 10.18
CA ASN A 552 -13.23 -2.87 10.48
C ASN A 552 -13.35 -1.93 9.26
N TYR A 553 -12.29 -1.79 8.46
CA TYR A 553 -12.27 -0.90 7.30
C TYR A 553 -13.13 -1.36 6.12
N ALA A 554 -13.51 -2.64 6.05
CA ALA A 554 -14.32 -3.21 4.97
C ALA A 554 -15.81 -3.31 5.31
N ARG A 555 -16.18 -3.16 6.59
CA ARG A 555 -17.57 -3.19 7.05
C ARG A 555 -18.34 -2.01 6.43
N PRO A 556 -19.46 -2.26 5.72
CA PRO A 556 -20.30 -1.17 5.21
C PRO A 556 -20.79 -0.33 6.38
N ARG A 557 -20.48 0.97 6.35
CA ARG A 557 -20.94 1.88 7.39
C ARG A 557 -22.39 2.28 7.20
N PHE A 558 -22.87 2.20 5.97
CA PHE A 558 -24.26 2.47 5.60
C PHE A 558 -24.86 1.25 4.92
N VAL A 559 -26.11 0.95 5.26
CA VAL A 559 -26.92 -0.10 4.61
C VAL A 559 -28.21 0.52 4.14
N ARG A 560 -28.56 0.28 2.88
CA ARG A 560 -29.81 0.69 2.25
C ARG A 560 -30.60 -0.55 1.86
N ILE A 561 -31.87 -0.63 2.25
CA ILE A 561 -32.76 -1.75 1.95
C ILE A 561 -33.64 -1.38 0.78
N GLN A 562 -33.50 -2.09 -0.34
CA GLN A 562 -34.22 -1.80 -1.58
C GLN A 562 -35.12 -2.96 -1.99
N ASP A 563 -36.27 -2.64 -2.60
CA ASP A 563 -37.19 -3.64 -3.13
C ASP A 563 -36.63 -4.36 -4.37
N SER A 564 -35.84 -3.65 -5.17
CA SER A 564 -35.10 -4.20 -6.31
C SER A 564 -33.73 -3.54 -6.46
N ILE A 565 -32.74 -4.31 -6.90
CA ILE A 565 -31.40 -3.81 -7.24
C ILE A 565 -31.33 -3.71 -8.76
N GLU A 566 -31.17 -2.50 -9.29
CA GLU A 566 -31.08 -2.28 -10.74
C GLU A 566 -29.85 -2.98 -11.33
N ILE A 567 -30.07 -3.80 -12.36
CA ILE A 567 -29.03 -4.42 -13.17
C ILE A 567 -28.98 -3.78 -14.56
N THR A 568 -27.77 -3.57 -15.07
CA THR A 568 -27.52 -3.12 -16.44
C THR A 568 -27.84 -4.22 -17.46
N ALA A 569 -27.88 -3.88 -18.75
CA ALA A 569 -28.09 -4.84 -19.84
C ALA A 569 -27.02 -5.97 -19.91
N THR A 570 -25.90 -5.83 -19.20
CA THR A 570 -24.86 -6.85 -19.04
C THR A 570 -24.91 -7.57 -17.69
N PHE A 571 -26.04 -7.48 -16.97
CA PHE A 571 -26.28 -8.11 -15.67
C PHE A 571 -25.34 -7.64 -14.53
N LYS A 572 -24.71 -6.46 -14.66
CA LYS A 572 -23.97 -5.82 -13.56
C LYS A 572 -24.86 -4.88 -12.77
N HIS A 573 -24.73 -4.84 -11.45
CA HIS A 573 -25.47 -3.87 -10.62
C HIS A 573 -25.12 -2.43 -11.00
N ARG A 574 -26.14 -1.58 -11.18
CA ARG A 574 -25.97 -0.17 -11.49
C ARG A 574 -25.61 0.60 -10.21
N LYS A 575 -24.43 1.19 -10.18
CA LYS A 575 -23.88 1.86 -8.97
C LYS A 575 -23.85 3.39 -9.06
N VAL A 576 -23.90 3.97 -10.26
CA VAL A 576 -23.65 5.42 -10.47
C VAL A 576 -24.65 6.25 -9.68
N GLN A 577 -25.96 6.03 -9.89
CA GLN A 577 -27.00 6.76 -9.17
C GLN A 577 -26.94 6.50 -7.65
N LEU A 578 -26.71 5.25 -7.22
CA LEU A 578 -26.57 4.92 -5.80
C LEU A 578 -25.38 5.65 -5.14
N VAL A 579 -24.28 5.80 -5.86
CA VAL A 579 -23.09 6.53 -5.39
C VAL A 579 -23.35 8.03 -5.32
N GLU A 580 -24.12 8.59 -6.26
CA GLU A 580 -24.52 10.01 -6.28
C GLU A 580 -25.48 10.35 -5.14
N GLU A 581 -26.48 9.50 -4.88
CA GLU A 581 -27.42 9.66 -3.76
C GLU A 581 -26.71 9.55 -2.39
N GLY A 582 -25.62 8.77 -2.34
CA GLY A 582 -24.77 8.65 -1.17
C GLY A 582 -25.51 8.04 0.02
N PHE A 583 -25.47 8.72 1.17
CA PHE A 583 -26.09 8.28 2.43
C PHE A 583 -27.05 9.33 3.00
N ASN A 584 -27.62 10.20 2.16
CA ASN A 584 -28.48 11.29 2.60
C ASN A 584 -29.93 10.81 2.86
N PRO A 585 -30.41 10.80 4.13
CA PRO A 585 -31.76 10.33 4.46
C PRO A 585 -32.87 11.25 3.92
N ALA A 586 -32.57 12.49 3.50
CA ALA A 586 -33.54 13.38 2.86
C ALA A 586 -33.75 13.06 1.36
N VAL A 587 -32.79 12.38 0.73
CA VAL A 587 -32.84 11.99 -0.69
C VAL A 587 -33.32 10.54 -0.83
N ILE A 588 -32.84 9.66 0.05
CA ILE A 588 -33.11 8.22 0.01
C ILE A 588 -34.43 7.93 0.75
N ARG A 589 -35.40 7.38 0.03
CA ARG A 589 -36.70 6.94 0.60
C ARG A 589 -36.69 5.50 1.12
N ASP A 590 -35.72 4.73 0.64
CA ASP A 590 -35.49 3.35 1.05
C ASP A 590 -35.05 3.25 2.51
N GLY A 591 -35.24 2.10 3.15
CA GLY A 591 -34.80 1.88 4.52
C GLY A 591 -33.29 2.07 4.65
N LEU A 592 -32.85 3.14 5.29
CA LEU A 592 -31.44 3.51 5.40
C LEU A 592 -30.96 3.33 6.84
N TYR A 593 -29.80 2.72 7.01
CA TYR A 593 -29.24 2.33 8.29
C TYR A 593 -27.76 2.69 8.41
N PHE A 594 -27.31 2.91 9.63
CA PHE A 594 -25.95 3.28 10.01
C PHE A 594 -25.37 2.26 11.00
N LEU A 595 -24.12 1.85 10.79
CA LEU A 595 -23.41 0.95 11.70
C LEU A 595 -23.01 1.70 12.99
N ASP A 596 -23.66 1.38 14.11
CA ASP A 596 -23.33 1.92 15.43
C ASP A 596 -22.58 0.88 16.28
N ASP A 597 -21.27 1.11 16.50
CA ASP A 597 -20.44 0.21 17.30
C ASP A 597 -20.75 0.26 18.80
N LYS A 598 -21.42 1.32 19.30
CA LYS A 598 -21.81 1.43 20.71
C LYS A 598 -23.05 0.59 20.98
N GLU A 599 -24.06 0.73 20.14
CA GLU A 599 -25.31 -0.05 20.21
C GLU A 599 -25.14 -1.48 19.67
N LYS A 600 -24.00 -1.77 19.02
CA LYS A 600 -23.69 -3.07 18.39
C LYS A 600 -24.78 -3.51 17.41
N MET A 601 -25.30 -2.57 16.63
CA MET A 601 -26.32 -2.83 15.62
C MET A 601 -26.27 -1.81 14.47
N TYR A 602 -26.92 -2.13 13.36
CA TYR A 602 -27.30 -1.14 12.36
C TYR A 602 -28.58 -0.41 12.78
N VAL A 603 -28.48 0.87 13.13
CA VAL A 603 -29.59 1.73 13.55
C VAL A 603 -30.17 2.51 12.37
N PRO A 604 -31.45 2.92 12.38
CA PRO A 604 -32.01 3.77 11.34
C PRO A 604 -31.21 5.07 11.16
N MET A 605 -30.96 5.43 9.91
CA MET A 605 -30.21 6.64 9.55
C MET A 605 -31.11 7.86 9.68
N THR A 606 -30.86 8.68 10.70
CA THR A 606 -31.61 9.91 10.94
C THR A 606 -30.90 11.13 10.33
N GLN A 607 -31.65 12.22 10.15
CA GLN A 607 -31.08 13.50 9.73
C GLN A 607 -30.00 14.01 10.72
N ASP A 608 -30.15 13.70 12.01
CA ASP A 608 -29.17 14.06 13.04
C ASP A 608 -27.86 13.30 12.87
N ILE A 609 -27.91 11.99 12.61
CA ILE A 609 -26.71 11.18 12.32
C ILE A 609 -26.02 11.72 11.06
N TYR A 610 -26.77 11.99 10.00
CA TYR A 610 -26.25 12.55 8.76
C TYR A 610 -25.56 13.91 8.98
N ASN A 611 -26.21 14.83 9.71
CA ASN A 611 -25.64 16.13 10.04
C ASN A 611 -24.39 16.00 10.92
N ALA A 612 -24.39 15.07 11.88
CA ALA A 612 -23.25 14.82 12.76
C ALA A 612 -22.02 14.29 11.99
N ILE A 613 -22.25 13.42 11.00
CA ILE A 613 -21.21 12.93 10.10
C ILE A 613 -20.64 14.08 9.25
N ASN A 614 -21.50 14.85 8.58
CA ASN A 614 -21.08 15.94 7.71
C ASN A 614 -20.33 17.05 8.45
N ASN A 615 -20.70 17.30 9.70
CA ASN A 615 -20.05 18.27 10.57
C ASN A 615 -18.83 17.70 11.32
N ASN A 616 -18.44 16.45 11.05
CA ASN A 616 -17.35 15.73 11.73
C ASN A 616 -17.49 15.63 13.26
N SER A 617 -18.71 15.72 13.81
CA SER A 617 -18.95 15.50 15.24
C SER A 617 -19.10 14.01 15.59
N LEU A 618 -19.46 13.18 14.60
CA LEU A 618 -19.48 11.73 14.71
C LEU A 618 -18.25 11.13 14.02
N LYS A 619 -17.49 10.29 14.74
CA LYS A 619 -16.26 9.68 14.24
C LYS A 619 -16.56 8.40 13.46
N LEU A 620 -16.10 8.35 12.21
CA LEU A 620 -16.21 7.20 11.30
C LEU A 620 -14.95 6.35 11.24
#